data_AF-A0A534D7B9-F1
#
_entry.id   AF-A0A534D7B9-F1
#
_cell.length_a   1.000
_cell.length_b   1.000
_cell.length_c   1.000
_cell.angle_alpha   90.00
_cell.angle_beta   90.00
_cell.angle_gamma   90.00
#
_symmetry.space_group_name_H-M   'P 1'
#
loop_
_entity.id
_entity.type
_entity.pdbx_description
1 polymer ?
#
loop_
_entity_poly.entity_id
_entity_poly.type
_entity_poly.pdbx_seq_one_letter_code
_entity_poly.pdbx_strand_id
1 'polypeptide(L)'
;MTELLFRDDAYLKTATARVLAAGERGIELDRTVFYPQGGGQAGDSGTLLRASGERLAITDTRKGEAPDRVLHIVAPGSSLPQPGEAVALEIDWQRRYQLMRLHTALHLLSCVIVAPVTGGNIVANKARLDFDIELSLLNAARIETETNALIASGLATESVWITDAELDAQPELVKTMSVQPPRGAGRVRLLRIPGIDLQPCGGTHVANIAEIGGIRVLRIRSEGRHNKRVEIALTGSG
;
A
#
# COMPACT_ATOMS: atom_id res chain seq x y z
N MET A 1 3.57 -7.87 -19.94
CA MET A 1 2.88 -7.75 -18.64
C MET A 1 3.86 -8.18 -17.56
N THR A 2 3.86 -7.52 -16.40
CA THR A 2 4.67 -7.94 -15.26
C THR A 2 3.78 -8.69 -14.27
N GLU A 3 4.19 -9.87 -13.82
CA GLU A 3 3.50 -10.64 -12.79
C GLU A 3 3.75 -10.00 -11.41
N LEU A 4 2.70 -9.52 -10.76
CA LEU A 4 2.77 -8.74 -9.52
C LEU A 4 2.56 -9.64 -8.29
N LEU A 5 3.63 -10.31 -7.87
CA LEU A 5 3.59 -11.37 -6.85
C LEU A 5 3.06 -10.90 -5.49
N PHE A 6 3.30 -9.63 -5.15
CA PHE A 6 2.80 -9.02 -3.92
C PHE A 6 1.26 -8.93 -3.85
N ARG A 7 0.54 -9.08 -4.97
CA ARG A 7 -0.93 -9.11 -4.97
C ARG A 7 -1.48 -10.43 -4.45
N ASP A 8 -0.72 -11.50 -4.64
CA ASP A 8 -1.07 -12.86 -4.24
C ASP A 8 -0.49 -13.17 -2.84
N ASP A 9 0.74 -12.72 -2.56
CA ASP A 9 1.38 -12.87 -1.25
C ASP A 9 2.06 -11.57 -0.76
N ALA A 10 1.38 -10.90 0.18
CA ALA A 10 1.84 -9.79 1.00
C ALA A 10 3.26 -9.94 1.58
N TYR A 11 3.57 -11.16 1.99
CA TYR A 11 4.69 -11.54 2.85
C TYR A 11 5.85 -12.13 2.06
N LEU A 12 5.69 -12.34 0.75
CA LEU A 12 6.77 -12.80 -0.12
C LEU A 12 7.86 -11.72 -0.22
N LYS A 13 9.00 -12.00 0.39
CA LYS A 13 10.12 -11.04 0.54
C LYS A 13 11.12 -11.10 -0.61
N THR A 14 11.21 -12.26 -1.25
CA THR A 14 12.19 -12.54 -2.29
C THR A 14 11.54 -13.24 -3.47
N ALA A 15 12.14 -13.06 -4.65
CA ALA A 15 11.77 -13.79 -5.85
C ALA A 15 12.93 -13.80 -6.84
N THR A 16 12.85 -14.64 -7.86
CA THR A 16 13.68 -14.53 -9.06
C THR A 16 12.87 -13.91 -10.19
N ALA A 17 13.53 -13.12 -11.04
CA ALA A 17 12.91 -12.48 -12.19
C ALA A 17 13.89 -12.40 -13.37
N ARG A 18 13.38 -12.06 -14.55
CA ARG A 18 14.17 -11.66 -15.71
C ARG A 18 13.99 -10.19 -16.02
N VAL A 19 15.08 -9.55 -16.39
CA VAL A 19 15.08 -8.16 -16.85
C VAL A 19 14.42 -8.08 -18.21
N LEU A 20 13.40 -7.23 -18.33
CA LEU A 20 12.75 -6.93 -19.61
C LEU A 20 13.39 -5.71 -20.27
N ALA A 21 13.67 -4.68 -19.47
CA ALA A 21 14.32 -3.45 -19.91
C ALA A 21 15.08 -2.83 -18.73
N ALA A 22 16.15 -2.11 -19.01
CA ALA A 22 16.85 -1.29 -18.04
C ALA A 22 17.37 -0.03 -18.73
N GLY A 23 17.19 1.12 -18.08
CA GLY A 23 17.67 2.41 -18.58
C GLY A 23 17.62 3.49 -17.52
N GLU A 24 17.74 4.75 -17.94
CA GLU A 24 17.76 5.92 -17.03
C GLU A 24 16.54 6.01 -16.12
N ARG A 25 15.38 5.52 -16.57
CA ARG A 25 14.13 5.53 -15.82
C ARG A 25 14.03 4.43 -14.75
N GLY A 26 14.93 3.44 -14.77
CA GLY A 26 14.91 2.27 -13.91
C GLY A 26 14.85 0.95 -14.67
N ILE A 27 14.60 -0.13 -13.92
CA ILE A 27 14.60 -1.51 -14.40
C ILE A 27 13.15 -2.03 -14.44
N GLU A 28 12.76 -2.65 -15.54
CA GLU A 28 11.50 -3.38 -15.70
C GLU A 28 11.77 -4.89 -15.69
N LEU A 29 10.91 -5.64 -14.98
CA LEU A 29 11.03 -7.08 -14.80
C LEU A 29 9.78 -7.81 -15.29
N ASP A 30 9.91 -9.10 -15.59
CA ASP A 30 8.80 -9.98 -15.96
C ASP A 30 7.89 -10.31 -14.77
N ARG A 31 8.44 -10.35 -13.56
CA ARG A 31 7.72 -10.52 -12.29
C ARG A 31 8.41 -9.76 -11.16
N THR A 32 7.68 -9.38 -10.12
CA THR A 32 8.28 -8.68 -8.97
C THR A 32 7.53 -8.85 -7.66
N VAL A 33 8.29 -8.87 -6.56
CA VAL A 33 7.79 -8.74 -5.18
C VAL A 33 7.68 -7.28 -4.73
N PHE A 34 8.27 -6.33 -5.46
CA PHE A 34 8.27 -4.92 -5.11
C PHE A 34 6.92 -4.27 -5.44
N TYR A 35 6.33 -3.61 -4.45
CA TYR A 35 5.11 -2.83 -4.59
C TYR A 35 5.46 -1.44 -5.16
N PRO A 36 4.92 -1.07 -6.34
CA PRO A 36 5.06 0.27 -6.87
C PRO A 36 4.17 1.25 -6.10
N GLN A 37 4.66 2.46 -5.84
CA GLN A 37 3.86 3.48 -5.17
C GLN A 37 2.48 3.66 -5.82
N GLY A 38 1.44 3.65 -4.98
CA GLY A 38 0.05 3.71 -5.42
C GLY A 38 -0.91 3.65 -4.24
N GLY A 39 -2.13 4.18 -4.42
CA GLY A 39 -3.16 4.18 -3.38
C GLY A 39 -2.74 4.91 -2.09
N GLY A 40 -1.80 5.87 -2.20
CA GLY A 40 -1.21 6.55 -1.06
C GLY A 40 -0.01 5.83 -0.42
N GLN A 41 0.16 4.52 -0.65
CA GLN A 41 1.30 3.75 -0.13
C GLN A 41 2.59 4.02 -0.91
N ALA A 42 3.65 4.37 -0.21
CA ALA A 42 4.99 4.54 -0.76
C ALA A 42 5.50 3.24 -1.43
N GLY A 43 6.36 3.41 -2.44
CA GLY A 43 7.00 2.29 -3.11
C GLY A 43 8.00 1.58 -2.19
N ASP A 44 8.23 0.32 -2.50
CA ASP A 44 9.28 -0.43 -1.81
C ASP A 44 10.67 -0.04 -2.27
N SER A 45 11.60 -0.25 -1.35
CA SER A 45 13.04 -0.28 -1.57
C SER A 45 13.56 -1.69 -1.29
N GLY A 46 14.81 -1.96 -1.66
CA GLY A 46 15.41 -3.28 -1.48
C GLY A 46 16.66 -3.47 -2.33
N THR A 47 16.93 -4.70 -2.72
CA THR A 47 18.10 -5.08 -3.51
C THR A 47 17.70 -5.97 -4.69
N LEU A 48 18.41 -5.78 -5.80
CA LEU A 48 18.50 -6.69 -6.92
C LEU A 48 19.91 -7.31 -6.93
N LEU A 49 19.99 -8.63 -6.92
CA LEU A 49 21.24 -9.41 -6.94
C LEU A 49 21.41 -10.08 -8.31
N ARG A 50 22.54 -9.80 -8.97
CA ARG A 50 22.92 -10.38 -10.25
C ARG A 50 23.65 -11.69 -10.06
N ALA A 51 23.71 -12.53 -11.11
CA ALA A 51 24.45 -13.79 -11.08
C ALA A 51 25.97 -13.58 -10.86
N SER A 52 26.50 -12.41 -11.21
CA SER A 52 27.89 -12.00 -10.92
C SER A 52 28.18 -11.80 -9.43
N GLY A 53 27.16 -11.77 -8.57
CA GLY A 53 27.25 -11.40 -7.15
C GLY A 53 27.09 -9.90 -6.90
N GLU A 54 26.99 -9.09 -7.95
CA GLU A 54 26.76 -7.64 -7.83
C GLU A 54 25.36 -7.35 -7.25
N ARG A 55 25.32 -6.45 -6.25
CA ARG A 55 24.09 -5.98 -5.59
C ARG A 55 23.76 -4.56 -6.04
N LEU A 56 22.58 -4.37 -6.61
CA LEU A 56 22.03 -3.07 -6.96
C LEU A 56 20.98 -2.67 -5.93
N ALA A 57 21.15 -1.51 -5.31
CA ALA A 57 20.13 -0.95 -4.43
C ALA A 57 18.94 -0.44 -5.25
N ILE A 58 17.75 -0.94 -4.95
CA ILE A 58 16.48 -0.37 -5.40
C ILE A 58 16.06 0.66 -4.35
N THR A 59 16.13 1.94 -4.71
CA THR A 59 15.82 3.04 -3.78
C THR A 59 14.32 3.31 -3.70
N ASP A 60 13.58 2.96 -4.75
CA ASP A 60 12.15 3.20 -4.86
C ASP A 60 11.53 2.32 -5.96
N THR A 61 10.22 2.15 -5.90
CA THR A 61 9.46 1.41 -6.91
C THR A 61 8.25 2.23 -7.37
N ARG A 62 8.06 2.33 -8.68
CA ARG A 62 7.06 3.18 -9.33
C ARG A 62 6.26 2.40 -10.36
N LYS A 63 5.04 2.86 -10.66
CA LYS A 63 4.28 2.34 -11.80
C LYS A 63 4.97 2.78 -13.10
N GLY A 64 5.06 1.88 -14.05
CA GLY A 64 5.48 2.18 -15.41
C GLY A 64 4.36 2.82 -16.23
N GLU A 65 4.63 3.11 -17.50
CA GLU A 65 3.69 3.80 -18.40
C GLU A 65 2.51 2.94 -18.82
N ALA A 66 2.70 1.62 -18.92
CA ALA A 66 1.64 0.67 -19.26
C ALA A 66 1.07 -0.02 -18.02
N PRO A 67 -0.19 -0.52 -18.08
CA PRO A 67 -0.80 -1.26 -16.98
C PRO A 67 0.09 -2.40 -16.47
N ASP A 68 0.17 -2.51 -15.14
CA ASP A 68 0.99 -3.47 -14.40
C ASP A 68 2.50 -3.41 -14.67
N ARG A 69 3.01 -2.48 -15.49
CA ARG A 69 4.47 -2.25 -15.56
C ARG A 69 4.97 -1.66 -14.25
N VAL A 70 6.14 -2.12 -13.83
CA VAL A 70 6.79 -1.68 -12.60
C VAL A 70 8.21 -1.24 -12.92
N LEU A 71 8.54 -0.03 -12.52
CA LEU A 71 9.86 0.56 -12.60
C LEU A 71 10.55 0.46 -11.24
N HIS A 72 11.69 -0.25 -11.21
CA HIS A 72 12.56 -0.35 -10.05
C HIS A 72 13.65 0.70 -10.20
N ILE A 73 13.63 1.71 -9.33
CA ILE A 73 14.53 2.86 -9.40
C ILE A 73 15.84 2.51 -8.70
N VAL A 74 16.95 2.70 -9.40
CA VAL A 74 18.30 2.49 -8.87
C VAL A 74 19.00 3.82 -8.66
N ALA A 75 20.10 3.82 -7.89
CA ALA A 75 20.92 5.01 -7.73
C ALA A 75 21.55 5.42 -9.09
N PRO A 76 21.66 6.73 -9.39
CA PRO A 76 22.37 7.20 -10.58
C PRO A 76 23.79 6.64 -10.66
N GLY A 77 24.23 6.24 -11.86
CA GLY A 77 25.55 5.65 -12.09
C GLY A 77 25.68 4.16 -11.73
N SER A 78 24.60 3.49 -11.33
CA SER A 78 24.58 2.04 -11.15
C SER A 78 24.82 1.30 -12.48
N SER A 79 25.60 0.22 -12.46
CA SER A 79 25.78 -0.68 -13.60
C SER A 79 24.49 -1.46 -13.84
N LEU A 80 23.73 -1.07 -14.87
CA LEU A 80 22.42 -1.67 -15.14
C LEU A 80 22.56 -3.10 -15.71
N PRO A 81 21.65 -4.02 -15.34
CA PRO A 81 21.61 -5.35 -15.93
C PRO A 81 21.11 -5.29 -17.38
N GLN A 82 21.43 -6.32 -18.17
CA GLN A 82 20.98 -6.39 -19.56
C GLN A 82 19.59 -7.03 -19.66
N PRO A 83 18.77 -6.66 -20.68
CA PRO A 83 17.56 -7.41 -21.00
C PRO A 83 17.84 -8.92 -21.15
N GLY A 84 16.99 -9.75 -20.57
CA GLY A 84 17.12 -11.22 -20.51
C GLY A 84 17.91 -11.75 -19.31
N GLU A 85 18.66 -10.89 -18.60
CA GLU A 85 19.43 -11.29 -17.42
C GLU A 85 18.51 -11.80 -16.29
N ALA A 86 18.90 -12.91 -15.66
CA ALA A 86 18.22 -13.44 -14.48
C ALA A 86 18.76 -12.76 -13.22
N VAL A 87 17.85 -12.32 -12.36
CA VAL A 87 18.16 -11.56 -11.15
C VAL A 87 17.36 -12.11 -9.96
N ALA A 88 17.95 -12.04 -8.77
CA ALA A 88 17.25 -12.28 -7.51
C ALA A 88 16.82 -10.95 -6.89
N LEU A 89 15.62 -10.94 -6.33
CA LEU A 89 14.94 -9.78 -5.76
C LEU A 89 14.83 -9.98 -4.24
N GLU A 90 15.08 -8.93 -3.48
CA GLU A 90 14.93 -8.91 -2.03
C GLU A 90 14.42 -7.53 -1.59
N ILE A 91 13.20 -7.44 -1.06
CA ILE A 91 12.66 -6.17 -0.55
C ILE A 91 13.24 -5.85 0.83
N ASP A 92 13.29 -4.55 1.17
CA ASP A 92 13.45 -4.12 2.55
C ASP A 92 12.19 -4.50 3.35
N TRP A 93 12.26 -5.67 4.00
CA TRP A 93 11.12 -6.23 4.72
C TRP A 93 10.67 -5.35 5.89
N GLN A 94 11.60 -4.72 6.60
CA GLN A 94 11.26 -3.88 7.75
C GLN A 94 10.42 -2.68 7.29
N ARG A 95 10.85 -2.03 6.21
CA ARG A 95 10.08 -0.96 5.57
C ARG A 95 8.73 -1.46 5.08
N ARG A 96 8.70 -2.54 4.31
CA ARG A 96 7.45 -3.11 3.75
C ARG A 96 6.44 -3.41 4.85
N TYR A 97 6.87 -4.08 5.92
CA TYR A 97 5.99 -4.48 7.01
C TYR A 97 5.43 -3.27 7.76
N GLN A 98 6.22 -2.21 7.97
CA GLN A 98 5.72 -0.95 8.52
C GLN A 98 4.63 -0.32 7.64
N LEU A 99 4.85 -0.28 6.31
CA LEU A 99 3.87 0.23 5.35
C LEU A 99 2.58 -0.61 5.37
N MET A 100 2.67 -1.94 5.42
CA MET A 100 1.52 -2.85 5.53
C MET A 100 0.69 -2.58 6.79
N ARG A 101 1.35 -2.42 7.94
CA ARG A 101 0.70 -2.12 9.22
C ARG A 101 -0.03 -0.79 9.16
N LEU A 102 0.64 0.26 8.69
CA LEU A 102 0.05 1.60 8.55
C LEU A 102 -1.11 1.60 7.55
N HIS A 103 -0.98 0.91 6.41
CA HIS A 103 -2.03 0.83 5.41
C HIS A 103 -3.28 0.17 5.99
N THR A 104 -3.10 -0.98 6.65
CA THR A 104 -4.23 -1.69 7.30
C THR A 104 -4.84 -0.86 8.42
N ALA A 105 -4.04 -0.08 9.16
CA ALA A 105 -4.57 0.87 10.14
C ALA A 105 -5.44 1.98 9.51
N LEU A 106 -5.12 2.45 8.30
CA LEU A 106 -5.95 3.42 7.60
C LEU A 106 -7.32 2.86 7.20
N HIS A 107 -7.43 1.56 6.90
CA HIS A 107 -8.74 0.92 6.68
C HIS A 107 -9.60 0.98 7.94
N LEU A 108 -9.05 0.60 9.09
CA LEU A 108 -9.75 0.68 10.39
C LEU A 108 -10.11 2.13 10.73
N LEU A 109 -9.20 3.07 10.51
CA LEU A 109 -9.43 4.51 10.73
C LEU A 109 -10.62 5.02 9.90
N SER A 110 -10.75 4.57 8.64
CA SER A 110 -11.87 4.93 7.77
C SER A 110 -13.21 4.31 8.18
N CYS A 111 -13.20 3.29 9.04
CA CYS A 111 -14.41 2.70 9.61
C CYS A 111 -14.82 3.43 10.89
N VAL A 112 -13.86 3.96 11.65
CA VAL A 112 -14.08 4.78 12.84
C VAL A 112 -14.55 6.21 12.48
N ILE A 113 -13.99 6.77 11.41
CA ILE A 113 -14.37 8.09 10.88
C ILE A 113 -15.24 7.88 9.64
N VAL A 114 -16.55 7.79 9.86
CA VAL A 114 -17.53 7.57 8.78
C VAL A 114 -17.78 8.88 8.03
N ALA A 115 -16.92 9.16 7.06
CA ALA A 115 -17.02 10.30 6.14
C ALA A 115 -16.31 9.99 4.81
N PRO A 116 -16.62 10.71 3.71
CA PRO A 116 -15.92 10.53 2.45
C PRO A 116 -14.42 10.80 2.59
N VAL A 117 -13.59 9.89 2.09
CA VAL A 117 -12.12 10.04 2.10
C VAL A 117 -11.68 10.83 0.86
N THR A 118 -11.05 11.97 1.07
CA THR A 118 -10.61 12.88 -0.01
C THR A 118 -9.13 12.76 -0.35
N GLY A 119 -8.36 12.01 0.45
CA GLY A 119 -6.96 11.72 0.15
C GLY A 119 -6.30 10.82 1.20
N GLY A 120 -5.17 10.23 0.83
CA GLY A 120 -4.40 9.35 1.72
C GLY A 120 -2.93 9.31 1.35
N ASN A 121 -2.07 9.11 2.36
CA ASN A 121 -0.64 8.93 2.16
C ASN A 121 -0.05 8.08 3.29
N ILE A 122 0.81 7.14 2.93
CA ILE A 122 1.47 6.21 3.85
C ILE A 122 2.96 6.21 3.52
N VAL A 123 3.76 6.60 4.50
CA VAL A 123 5.23 6.58 4.46
C VAL A 123 5.75 5.84 5.70
N ALA A 124 7.03 5.49 5.74
CA ALA A 124 7.57 4.55 6.74
C ALA A 124 7.16 4.82 8.19
N ASN A 125 7.12 6.08 8.62
CA ASN A 125 6.92 6.44 10.03
C ASN A 125 5.52 6.95 10.35
N LYS A 126 4.69 7.24 9.34
CA LYS A 126 3.38 7.85 9.54
C LYS A 126 2.47 7.66 8.35
N ALA A 127 1.17 7.72 8.61
CA ALA A 127 0.15 7.67 7.59
C ALA A 127 -0.94 8.69 7.88
N ARG A 128 -1.70 9.05 6.86
CA ARG A 128 -2.81 9.98 6.99
C ARG A 128 -3.98 9.61 6.09
N LEU A 129 -5.16 10.00 6.53
CA LEU A 129 -6.34 10.16 5.70
C LEU A 129 -6.84 11.61 5.82
N ASP A 130 -7.36 12.12 4.71
CA ASP A 130 -8.11 13.37 4.65
C ASP A 130 -9.60 13.02 4.44
N PHE A 131 -10.47 13.73 5.14
CA PHE A 131 -11.93 13.49 5.13
C PHE A 131 -12.69 14.78 4.79
N ASP A 132 -13.78 14.65 4.04
CA ASP A 132 -14.76 15.73 3.86
C ASP A 132 -15.73 15.73 5.06
N ILE A 133 -15.33 16.41 6.12
CA ILE A 133 -16.05 16.50 7.39
C ILE A 133 -15.77 17.86 8.07
N GLU A 134 -16.62 18.25 9.01
CA GLU A 134 -16.35 19.36 9.91
C GLU A 134 -15.26 18.99 10.93
N LEU A 135 -14.30 19.90 11.16
CA LEU A 135 -13.15 19.64 12.03
C LEU A 135 -13.57 19.34 13.48
N SER A 136 -14.65 19.99 13.94
CA SER A 136 -15.21 19.83 15.29
C SER A 136 -15.75 18.43 15.57
N LEU A 137 -16.02 17.62 14.54
CA LEU A 137 -16.50 16.24 14.68
C LEU A 137 -15.34 15.24 14.91
N LEU A 138 -14.10 15.67 14.71
CA LEU A 138 -12.92 14.82 14.89
C LEU A 138 -12.39 14.95 16.32
N ASN A 139 -12.37 13.83 17.04
CA ASN A 139 -11.83 13.74 18.39
C ASN A 139 -10.67 12.73 18.42
N ALA A 140 -9.44 13.23 18.63
CA ALA A 140 -8.23 12.41 18.60
C ALA A 140 -8.26 11.23 19.59
N ALA A 141 -8.68 11.47 20.84
CA ALA A 141 -8.74 10.45 21.86
C ALA A 141 -9.77 9.35 21.54
N ARG A 142 -10.95 9.74 21.03
CA ARG A 142 -11.98 8.80 20.59
C ARG A 142 -11.49 7.96 19.42
N ILE A 143 -10.96 8.61 18.38
CA ILE A 143 -10.44 7.96 17.17
C ILE A 143 -9.36 6.96 17.53
N GLU A 144 -8.40 7.36 18.36
CA GLU A 144 -7.32 6.49 18.83
C GLU A 144 -7.86 5.28 19.60
N THR A 145 -8.77 5.50 20.55
CA THR A 145 -9.34 4.45 21.40
C THR A 145 -10.13 3.45 20.57
N GLU A 146 -11.05 3.91 19.72
CA GLU A 146 -11.90 3.06 18.89
C GLU A 146 -11.09 2.29 17.85
N THR A 147 -10.10 2.93 17.20
CA THR A 147 -9.23 2.24 16.23
C THR A 147 -8.39 1.16 16.90
N ASN A 148 -7.81 1.45 18.08
CA ASN A 148 -7.05 0.46 18.83
C ASN A 148 -7.93 -0.69 19.37
N ALA A 149 -9.20 -0.43 19.69
CA ALA A 149 -10.15 -1.48 20.05
C ALA A 149 -10.43 -2.43 18.87
N LEU A 150 -10.56 -1.90 17.65
CA LEU A 150 -10.65 -2.74 16.44
C LEU A 150 -9.38 -3.56 16.24
N ILE A 151 -8.19 -2.95 16.35
CA ILE A 151 -6.90 -3.66 16.27
C ILE A 151 -6.83 -4.82 17.25
N ALA A 152 -7.26 -4.60 18.50
CA ALA A 152 -7.23 -5.60 19.56
C ALA A 152 -8.16 -6.81 19.31
N SER A 153 -9.15 -6.68 18.42
CA SER A 153 -10.01 -7.82 18.04
C SER A 153 -9.27 -8.90 17.24
N GLY A 154 -8.10 -8.58 16.65
CA GLY A 154 -7.20 -9.57 16.07
C GLY A 154 -7.82 -10.42 14.96
N LEU A 155 -8.64 -9.81 14.11
CA LEU A 155 -9.25 -10.47 12.96
C LEU A 155 -8.26 -10.64 11.81
N ALA A 156 -8.36 -11.79 11.13
CA ALA A 156 -7.62 -12.03 9.90
C ALA A 156 -8.08 -11.08 8.78
N THR A 157 -7.16 -10.71 7.90
CA THR A 157 -7.47 -9.98 6.68
C THR A 157 -7.43 -10.92 5.50
N GLU A 158 -8.24 -10.63 4.48
CA GLU A 158 -8.35 -11.43 3.28
C GLU A 158 -8.25 -10.53 2.05
N SER A 159 -7.49 -10.98 1.04
CA SER A 159 -7.53 -10.39 -0.29
C SER A 159 -8.58 -11.13 -1.11
N VAL A 160 -9.60 -10.42 -1.57
CA VAL A 160 -10.68 -11.01 -2.40
C VAL A 160 -10.72 -10.32 -3.75
N TRP A 161 -11.18 -11.04 -4.77
CA TRP A 161 -11.37 -10.52 -6.12
C TRP A 161 -12.84 -10.58 -6.46
N ILE A 162 -13.36 -9.46 -6.99
CA ILE A 162 -14.71 -9.38 -7.55
C ILE A 162 -14.61 -8.90 -8.99
N THR A 163 -15.66 -9.09 -9.76
CA THR A 163 -15.81 -8.57 -11.12
C THR A 163 -16.16 -7.07 -11.11
N ASP A 164 -15.97 -6.41 -12.26
CA ASP A 164 -16.40 -5.02 -12.42
C ASP A 164 -17.92 -4.85 -12.20
N ALA A 165 -18.73 -5.86 -12.58
CA ALA A 165 -20.18 -5.85 -12.41
C ALA A 165 -20.62 -6.00 -10.94
N GLU A 166 -19.92 -6.85 -10.17
CA GLU A 166 -20.16 -6.99 -8.73
C GLU A 166 -19.82 -5.70 -7.96
N LEU A 167 -18.80 -4.96 -8.41
CA LEU A 167 -18.47 -3.65 -7.87
C LEU A 167 -19.55 -2.61 -8.22
N ASP A 168 -20.05 -2.60 -9.45
CA ASP A 168 -21.14 -1.70 -9.86
C ASP A 168 -22.43 -1.92 -9.08
N ALA A 169 -22.68 -3.17 -8.68
CA ALA A 169 -23.83 -3.54 -7.86
C ALA A 169 -23.71 -3.06 -6.39
N GLN A 170 -22.50 -2.68 -5.94
CA GLN A 170 -22.20 -2.29 -4.56
C GLN A 170 -21.32 -1.02 -4.54
N PRO A 171 -21.82 0.13 -5.03
CA PRO A 171 -21.04 1.37 -5.14
C PRO A 171 -20.54 1.90 -3.78
N GLU A 172 -21.21 1.55 -2.69
CA GLU A 172 -20.86 1.93 -1.32
C GLU A 172 -19.52 1.35 -0.83
N LEU A 173 -18.98 0.32 -1.49
CA LEU A 173 -17.65 -0.22 -1.19
C LEU A 173 -16.53 0.81 -1.48
N VAL A 174 -16.79 1.79 -2.35
CA VAL A 174 -15.84 2.84 -2.72
C VAL A 174 -15.99 4.05 -1.79
N LYS A 175 -15.24 4.07 -0.68
CA LYS A 175 -15.26 5.20 0.27
C LYS A 175 -14.42 6.42 -0.16
N THR A 176 -13.48 6.23 -1.10
CA THR A 176 -12.58 7.30 -1.55
C THR A 176 -13.20 8.11 -2.70
N MET A 177 -13.11 9.43 -2.60
CA MET A 177 -13.49 10.35 -3.67
C MET A 177 -12.35 10.65 -4.64
N SER A 178 -11.12 10.31 -4.26
CA SER A 178 -9.90 10.78 -4.95
C SER A 178 -9.34 9.77 -5.96
N VAL A 179 -9.58 8.48 -5.75
CA VAL A 179 -9.01 7.41 -6.58
C VAL A 179 -10.07 6.37 -6.84
N GLN A 180 -10.50 6.24 -8.09
CA GLN A 180 -11.36 5.13 -8.48
C GLN A 180 -10.57 3.82 -8.55
N PRO A 181 -11.17 2.67 -8.16
CA PRO A 181 -10.55 1.38 -8.37
C PRO A 181 -10.25 1.18 -9.87
N PRO A 182 -9.10 0.60 -10.24
CA PRO A 182 -8.81 0.30 -11.63
C PRO A 182 -9.85 -0.68 -12.18
N ARG A 183 -10.42 -0.37 -13.36
CA ARG A 183 -11.46 -1.15 -14.04
C ARG A 183 -10.97 -1.66 -15.39
N GLY A 184 -11.69 -2.61 -15.99
CA GLY A 184 -11.40 -3.10 -17.34
C GLY A 184 -10.36 -4.23 -17.41
N ALA A 185 -9.83 -4.65 -16.25
CA ALA A 185 -9.00 -5.86 -16.13
C ALA A 185 -9.85 -7.13 -15.84
N GLY A 186 -11.17 -7.00 -15.83
CA GLY A 186 -12.13 -8.08 -15.55
C GLY A 186 -12.27 -8.47 -14.08
N ARG A 187 -11.42 -7.93 -13.20
CA ARG A 187 -11.47 -8.14 -11.76
C ARG A 187 -10.90 -6.95 -10.98
N VAL A 188 -11.46 -6.69 -9.80
CA VAL A 188 -11.05 -5.66 -8.84
C VAL A 188 -10.65 -6.36 -7.54
N ARG A 189 -9.48 -5.98 -7.00
CA ARG A 189 -8.99 -6.50 -5.71
C ARG A 189 -9.55 -5.70 -4.56
N LEU A 190 -10.06 -6.39 -3.56
CA LEU A 190 -10.58 -5.83 -2.32
C LEU A 190 -9.76 -6.36 -1.14
N LEU A 191 -9.64 -5.53 -0.11
CA LEU A 191 -9.29 -5.96 1.23
C LEU A 191 -10.60 -6.25 1.98
N ARG A 192 -10.66 -7.39 2.65
CA ARG A 192 -11.71 -7.77 3.58
C ARG A 192 -11.15 -7.92 4.98
N ILE A 193 -11.80 -7.30 5.95
CA ILE A 193 -11.63 -7.50 7.38
C ILE A 193 -13.02 -7.90 7.90
N PRO A 194 -13.29 -9.19 8.15
CA PRO A 194 -14.65 -9.67 8.41
C PRO A 194 -15.40 -8.87 9.47
N GLY A 195 -16.60 -8.38 9.13
CA GLY A 195 -17.44 -7.59 10.04
C GLY A 195 -16.96 -6.16 10.31
N ILE A 196 -15.83 -5.73 9.74
CA ILE A 196 -15.28 -4.38 9.92
C ILE A 196 -15.22 -3.63 8.59
N ASP A 197 -14.56 -4.21 7.58
CA ASP A 197 -14.26 -3.48 6.35
C ASP A 197 -14.28 -4.39 5.11
N LEU A 198 -14.75 -3.84 4.01
CA LEU A 198 -14.66 -4.43 2.68
C LEU A 198 -14.51 -3.31 1.66
N GLN A 199 -13.31 -3.13 1.11
CA GLN A 199 -13.03 -1.99 0.23
C GLN A 199 -12.07 -2.38 -0.91
N PRO A 200 -12.24 -1.80 -2.12
CA PRO A 200 -11.26 -1.95 -3.18
C PRO A 200 -9.90 -1.41 -2.75
N CYS A 201 -8.89 -2.26 -2.77
CA CYS A 201 -7.53 -1.87 -2.43
C CYS A 201 -6.50 -2.74 -3.16
N GLY A 202 -5.60 -2.07 -3.88
CA GLY A 202 -4.47 -2.70 -4.56
C GLY A 202 -3.19 -2.78 -3.73
N GLY A 203 -3.21 -2.27 -2.48
CA GLY A 203 -2.05 -2.20 -1.60
C GLY A 203 -1.72 -3.49 -0.87
N THR A 204 -0.65 -3.45 -0.08
CA THR A 204 -0.19 -4.58 0.75
C THR A 204 -0.71 -4.43 2.18
N HIS A 205 -1.20 -5.51 2.77
CA HIS A 205 -1.82 -5.51 4.09
C HIS A 205 -1.27 -6.62 4.98
N VAL A 206 -1.32 -6.42 6.29
CA VAL A 206 -0.98 -7.47 7.26
C VAL A 206 -2.04 -8.56 7.26
N ALA A 207 -1.65 -9.82 7.50
CA ALA A 207 -2.53 -10.98 7.48
C ALA A 207 -3.52 -10.98 8.66
N ASN A 208 -3.19 -10.28 9.75
CA ASN A 208 -4.06 -10.08 10.89
C ASN A 208 -3.94 -8.66 11.44
N ILE A 209 -5.06 -8.01 11.77
CA ILE A 209 -5.03 -6.62 12.25
C ILE A 209 -4.31 -6.45 13.59
N ALA A 210 -4.15 -7.51 14.40
CA ALA A 210 -3.31 -7.48 15.61
C ALA A 210 -1.84 -7.18 15.30
N GLU A 211 -1.35 -7.50 14.10
CA GLU A 211 0.01 -7.17 13.65
C GLU A 211 0.25 -5.66 13.55
N ILE A 212 -0.81 -4.85 13.47
CA ILE A 212 -0.70 -3.39 13.59
C ILE A 212 -0.10 -3.02 14.96
N GLY A 213 -0.38 -3.79 16.01
CA GLY A 213 0.09 -3.58 17.39
C GLY A 213 -0.65 -2.45 18.09
N GLY A 214 -0.70 -1.27 17.47
CA GLY A 214 -1.43 -0.12 17.96
C GLY A 214 -1.07 1.15 17.18
N ILE A 215 -1.91 2.17 17.31
CA ILE A 215 -1.70 3.49 16.69
C ILE A 215 -1.80 4.62 17.70
N ARG A 216 -1.16 5.74 17.35
CA ARG A 216 -1.36 7.04 17.98
C ARG A 216 -1.85 8.06 16.95
N VAL A 217 -2.80 8.91 17.35
CA VAL A 217 -3.19 10.08 16.55
C VAL A 217 -2.19 11.20 16.84
N LEU A 218 -1.37 11.53 15.85
CA LEU A 218 -0.33 12.55 15.98
C LEU A 218 -0.91 13.96 15.88
N ARG A 219 -1.80 14.16 14.92
CA ARG A 219 -2.33 15.48 14.60
C ARG A 219 -3.64 15.40 13.84
N ILE A 220 -4.56 16.30 14.19
CA ILE A 220 -5.76 16.59 13.41
C ILE A 220 -5.71 18.05 12.99
N ARG A 221 -5.97 18.35 11.70
CA ARG A 221 -5.96 19.72 11.18
C ARG A 221 -6.83 19.90 9.95
N SER A 222 -7.25 21.14 9.72
CA SER A 222 -7.87 21.53 8.45
C SER A 222 -6.80 21.81 7.39
N GLU A 223 -6.99 21.28 6.19
CA GLU A 223 -6.21 21.53 4.98
C GLU A 223 -7.08 22.22 3.89
N GLY A 224 -8.26 22.70 4.30
CA GLY A 224 -9.23 23.33 3.41
C GLY A 224 -10.67 22.96 3.78
N ARG A 225 -11.63 23.54 3.06
CA ARG A 225 -13.06 23.34 3.31
C ARG A 225 -13.44 21.85 3.32
N HIS A 226 -12.98 21.10 2.31
CA HIS A 226 -13.32 19.68 2.12
C HIS A 226 -12.24 18.70 2.62
N ASN A 227 -11.20 19.17 3.32
CA ASN A 227 -10.06 18.33 3.69
C ASN A 227 -9.70 18.50 5.15
N LYS A 228 -10.15 17.58 6.01
CA LYS A 228 -9.69 17.46 7.40
C LYS A 228 -8.78 16.25 7.53
N ARG A 229 -7.54 16.51 7.89
CA ARG A 229 -6.47 15.52 7.94
C ARG A 229 -6.37 14.93 9.33
N VAL A 230 -6.33 13.60 9.40
CA VAL A 230 -5.95 12.83 10.59
C VAL A 230 -4.66 12.10 10.27
N GLU A 231 -3.59 12.44 10.98
CA GLU A 231 -2.27 11.81 10.85
C GLU A 231 -2.05 10.86 12.03
N ILE A 232 -1.59 9.64 11.73
CA ILE A 232 -1.33 8.58 12.70
C ILE A 232 0.09 8.02 12.55
N ALA A 233 0.58 7.38 13.60
CA ALA A 233 1.77 6.53 13.58
C ALA A 233 1.54 5.26 14.41
N LEU A 234 2.37 4.24 14.20
CA LEU A 234 2.31 3.01 14.99
C LEU A 234 2.88 3.26 16.40
N THR A 235 2.30 2.64 17.43
CA THR A 235 2.84 2.67 18.80
C THR A 235 4.21 1.98 18.87
N GLY A 236 5.17 2.56 19.60
CA GLY A 236 6.53 2.01 19.75
C GLY A 236 7.49 2.34 18.62
N SER A 237 7.13 3.29 17.75
CA SER A 237 7.96 3.74 16.61
C SER A 237 8.82 4.97 16.95
N GLY A 238 9.26 5.09 18.21
CA GLY A 238 10.05 6.21 18.74
C GLY A 238 11.26 5.73 19.51
#